data_AF-A0A2E0DUR4-F1
#
_entry.id   AF-A0A2E0DUR4-F1
#
_cell.length_a   1.000
_cell.length_b   1.000
_cell.length_c   1.000
_cell.angle_alpha   90.00
_cell.angle_beta   90.00
_cell.angle_gamma   90.00
#
_symmetry.space_group_name_H-M   'P 1'
#
loop_
_entity.id
_entity.type
_entity.pdbx_description
1 polymer ?
#
loop_
_entity_poly.entity_id
_entity_poly.type
_entity_poly.pdbx_seq_one_letter_code
_entity_poly.pdbx_strand_id
1 'polypeptide(L)'
;MSDGFAMELCGNQASWQIVPDGVTSIDLEQVGAKIIASGFEVGVQSRMVWTFTGEADLTLYPSGKLLVKTADKELAEEIANKHMSVWTRE
;
A
#
# COMPACT_ATOMS: atom_id res chain seq x y z
N MET A 1 -15.13 -0.91 -15.67
CA MET A 1 -14.49 0.27 -15.05
C MET A 1 -13.19 -0.25 -14.51
N SER A 2 -12.05 0.28 -14.94
CA SER A 2 -10.76 -0.17 -14.42
C SER A 2 -10.59 0.46 -13.04
N ASP A 3 -10.32 -0.34 -11.99
CA ASP A 3 -10.22 0.09 -10.59
C ASP A 3 -9.11 1.13 -10.30
N GLY A 4 -8.44 1.67 -11.32
CA GLY A 4 -7.43 2.72 -11.16
C GLY A 4 -6.12 2.23 -10.54
N PHE A 5 -5.89 0.91 -10.49
CA PHE A 5 -4.63 0.32 -10.09
C PHE A 5 -4.39 -1.05 -10.75
N ALA A 6 -3.12 -1.46 -10.82
CA ALA A 6 -2.74 -2.83 -11.16
C ALA A 6 -2.43 -3.61 -9.87
N MET A 7 -2.97 -4.84 -9.75
CA MET A 7 -2.60 -5.81 -8.71
C MET A 7 -1.86 -7.00 -9.32
N GLU A 8 -0.60 -7.18 -8.94
CA GLU A 8 0.23 -8.28 -9.44
C GLU A 8 0.71 -9.18 -8.29
N LEU A 9 0.51 -10.49 -8.44
CA LEU A 9 1.04 -11.48 -7.51
C LEU A 9 2.54 -11.66 -7.75
N CYS A 10 3.37 -11.37 -6.74
CA CYS A 10 4.79 -11.69 -6.78
C CYS A 10 4.98 -13.22 -6.59
N GLY A 11 5.90 -13.82 -7.35
CA GLY A 11 6.03 -15.27 -7.62
C GLY A 11 6.06 -16.28 -6.47
N ASN A 12 5.91 -15.87 -5.21
CA ASN A 12 5.81 -16.73 -4.02
C ASN A 12 4.40 -16.81 -3.40
N GLN A 13 3.34 -16.43 -4.13
CA GLN A 13 1.92 -16.54 -3.73
C GLN A 13 1.49 -15.82 -2.44
N ALA A 14 2.33 -14.96 -1.86
CA ALA A 14 2.04 -14.28 -0.58
C ALA A 14 2.34 -12.78 -0.62
N SER A 15 2.41 -12.16 -1.79
CA SER A 15 2.69 -10.73 -1.92
C SER A 15 2.03 -10.14 -3.16
N TRP A 16 1.35 -9.01 -2.96
CA TRP A 16 0.59 -8.30 -3.97
C TRP A 16 1.19 -6.91 -4.16
N GLN A 17 1.43 -6.54 -5.40
CA GLN A 17 1.88 -5.20 -5.75
C GLN A 17 0.70 -4.37 -6.23
N ILE A 18 0.44 -3.25 -5.58
CA ILE A 18 -0.57 -2.27 -5.96
C ILE A 18 0.14 -1.06 -6.58
N VAL A 19 -0.22 -0.74 -7.81
CA VAL A 19 0.31 0.44 -8.52
C VAL A 19 -0.85 1.36 -8.87
N PRO A 20 -1.02 2.50 -8.18
CA PRO A 20 -2.01 3.50 -8.56
C PRO A 20 -1.78 4.02 -9.98
N ASP A 21 -2.85 4.12 -10.77
CA ASP A 21 -2.86 4.77 -12.07
C ASP A 21 -2.79 6.29 -11.92
N GLY A 22 -1.97 6.95 -12.74
CA GLY A 22 -1.81 8.41 -12.73
C GLY A 22 -1.06 9.01 -11.53
N VAL A 23 -0.69 8.21 -10.52
CA VAL A 23 0.12 8.67 -9.38
C VAL A 23 1.60 8.40 -9.67
N THR A 24 2.38 9.47 -9.71
CA THR A 24 3.85 9.40 -9.95
C THR A 24 4.66 9.70 -8.70
N SER A 25 4.05 10.38 -7.72
CA SER A 25 4.66 10.67 -6.42
C SER A 25 3.59 10.90 -5.36
N ILE A 26 3.91 10.53 -4.12
CA ILE A 26 3.12 10.81 -2.91
C ILE A 26 3.99 11.43 -1.82
N ASP A 27 3.35 12.04 -0.84
CA ASP A 27 3.98 12.41 0.43
C ASP A 27 3.91 11.22 1.39
N LEU A 28 5.07 10.61 1.67
CA LEU A 28 5.17 9.44 2.53
C LEU A 28 4.70 9.70 3.97
N GLU A 29 4.90 10.91 4.49
CA GLU A 29 4.51 11.25 5.86
C GLU A 29 2.98 11.36 5.96
N GLN A 30 2.35 12.02 4.97
CA GLN A 30 0.90 12.15 4.93
C GLN A 30 0.21 10.79 4.73
N VAL A 31 0.64 10.01 3.74
CA VAL A 31 0.08 8.68 3.48
C VAL A 31 0.37 7.73 4.65
N GLY A 32 1.59 7.77 5.20
CA GLY A 32 1.98 6.96 6.34
C GLY A 32 1.16 7.25 7.59
N ALA A 33 0.83 8.52 7.86
CA ALA A 33 -0.05 8.88 8.98
C ALA A 33 -1.47 8.29 8.82
N LYS A 34 -2.01 8.27 7.59
CA LYS A 34 -3.33 7.66 7.30
C LYS A 34 -3.30 6.13 7.48
N ILE A 35 -2.20 5.48 7.11
CA ILE A 35 -1.98 4.04 7.35
C ILE A 35 -1.92 3.73 8.85
N ILE A 36 -1.19 4.52 9.63
CA ILE A 36 -1.10 4.37 11.09
C ILE A 36 -2.47 4.56 11.75
N ALA A 37 -3.23 5.59 11.33
CA ALA A 37 -4.59 5.82 11.80
C ALA A 37 -5.56 4.67 11.48
N SER A 38 -5.21 3.82 10.50
CA SER A 38 -5.97 2.62 10.14
C SER A 38 -5.61 1.40 10.98
N GLY A 39 -4.71 1.54 11.97
CA GLY A 39 -4.35 0.49 12.93
C GLY A 39 -3.04 -0.23 12.64
N PHE A 40 -2.26 0.23 11.66
CA PHE A 40 -0.95 -0.34 11.37
C PHE A 40 0.15 0.30 12.24
N GLU A 41 1.11 -0.50 12.67
CA GLU A 41 2.30 -0.03 13.35
C GLU A 41 3.41 0.27 12.34
N VAL A 42 4.07 1.41 12.49
CA VAL A 42 5.17 1.80 11.59
C VAL A 42 6.48 1.14 12.01
N GLY A 43 7.22 0.62 11.03
CA GLY A 43 8.56 0.06 11.19
C GLY A 43 9.63 0.99 10.65
N VAL A 44 10.20 0.65 9.49
CA VAL A 44 11.19 1.48 8.80
C VAL A 44 10.52 2.75 8.29
N GLN A 45 11.14 3.90 8.56
CA GLN A 45 10.76 5.20 7.99
C GLN A 45 11.99 5.82 7.34
N SER A 46 11.93 6.00 6.02
CA SER A 46 13.01 6.61 5.25
C SER A 46 12.45 7.38 4.05
N ARG A 47 13.29 8.16 3.38
CA ARG A 47 12.90 8.84 2.13
C ARG A 47 12.61 7.89 0.97
N MET A 48 13.07 6.64 1.06
CA MET A 48 12.96 5.67 -0.04
C MET A 48 11.82 4.68 0.19
N VAL A 49 11.46 4.43 1.44
CA VAL A 49 10.50 3.39 1.81
C VAL A 49 9.99 3.58 3.23
N TRP A 50 8.71 3.30 3.43
CA TRP A 50 8.10 3.10 4.74
C TRP A 50 7.54 1.69 4.85
N THR A 51 7.74 1.01 5.98
CA THR A 51 7.16 -0.32 6.23
C THR A 51 6.18 -0.26 7.38
N PHE A 52 5.17 -1.13 7.33
CA PHE A 52 4.15 -1.23 8.36
C PHE A 52 3.81 -2.69 8.65
N THR A 53 3.38 -2.97 9.88
CA THR A 53 2.90 -4.27 10.31
C THR A 53 1.50 -4.14 10.93
N GLY A 54 0.62 -5.09 10.65
CA GLY A 54 -0.78 -5.08 11.07
C GLY A 54 -1.51 -6.32 10.57
N GLU A 55 -2.70 -6.15 9.98
CA GLU A 55 -3.44 -7.22 9.29
C GLU A 55 -2.64 -7.84 8.11
N ALA A 56 -1.70 -7.09 7.54
CA ALA A 56 -0.68 -7.55 6.59
C ALA A 56 0.62 -6.74 6.76
N ASP A 57 1.76 -7.25 6.29
CA ASP A 57 2.96 -6.41 6.19
C ASP A 57 2.86 -5.54 4.94
N LEU A 58 3.12 -4.23 5.10
CA LEU A 58 3.05 -3.25 4.03
C LEU A 58 4.41 -2.62 3.75
N THR A 59 4.69 -2.34 2.48
CA THR A 59 5.84 -1.54 2.05
C THR A 59 5.38 -0.45 1.09
N LEU A 60 5.47 0.80 1.53
CA LEU A 60 5.06 1.99 0.78
C LEU A 60 6.27 2.68 0.15
N TYR A 61 6.16 3.01 -1.14
CA TYR A 61 7.19 3.71 -1.90
C TYR A 61 6.77 5.14 -2.25
N PRO A 62 7.72 6.09 -2.43
CA PRO A 62 7.43 7.46 -2.84
C PRO A 62 6.62 7.57 -4.13
N SER A 63 6.70 6.58 -5.02
CA SER A 63 5.93 6.55 -6.27
C SER A 63 4.44 6.24 -6.08
N GLY A 64 3.99 5.98 -4.86
CA GLY A 64 2.63 5.52 -4.56
C GLY A 64 2.45 4.01 -4.66
N LYS A 65 3.46 3.27 -5.15
CA LYS A 65 3.44 1.80 -5.13
C LYS A 65 3.34 1.30 -3.70
N LEU A 66 2.48 0.31 -3.47
CA LEU A 66 2.32 -0.39 -2.21
C LEU A 66 2.52 -1.90 -2.42
N LEU A 67 3.40 -2.50 -1.62
CA LEU A 67 3.51 -3.95 -1.52
C LEU A 67 2.71 -4.43 -0.31
N VAL A 68 1.85 -5.42 -0.49
CA VAL A 68 1.05 -6.04 0.57
C VAL A 68 1.44 -7.49 0.67
N LYS A 69 2.01 -7.89 1.80
CA LYS A 69 2.43 -9.27 2.03
C LYS A 69 1.35 -10.03 2.78
N THR A 70 0.53 -10.73 2.01
CA THR A 70 -0.52 -11.64 2.51
C THR A 70 -0.79 -12.71 1.44
N ALA A 71 -1.17 -13.90 1.89
CA ALA A 71 -1.70 -14.95 1.01
C ALA A 71 -3.21 -14.78 0.74
N ASP A 72 -3.88 -13.96 1.55
CA ASP A 72 -5.31 -13.67 1.42
C ASP A 72 -5.54 -12.61 0.33
N LYS A 73 -6.17 -13.01 -0.77
CA LYS A 73 -6.47 -12.12 -1.89
C LYS A 73 -7.52 -11.07 -1.52
N GLU A 74 -8.53 -11.44 -0.74
CA GLU A 74 -9.61 -10.54 -0.36
C GLU A 74 -9.05 -9.42 0.52
N LEU A 75 -8.19 -9.77 1.49
CA LEU A 75 -7.47 -8.79 2.30
C LEU A 75 -6.60 -7.86 1.44
N ALA A 76 -5.87 -8.40 0.46
CA ALA A 76 -5.06 -7.59 -0.43
C ALA A 76 -5.89 -6.60 -1.27
N GLU A 77 -7.07 -7.02 -1.74
CA GLU A 77 -8.02 -6.17 -2.46
C GLU A 77 -8.63 -5.09 -1.56
N GLU A 78 -8.97 -5.41 -0.30
CA GLU A 78 -9.43 -4.41 0.67
C GLU A 78 -8.39 -3.34 0.96
N ILE A 79 -7.13 -3.75 1.17
CA ILE A 79 -6.00 -2.84 1.38
C ILE A 79 -5.75 -2.00 0.13
N ALA A 80 -5.84 -2.57 -1.08
CA ALA A 80 -5.72 -1.82 -2.32
C ALA A 80 -6.79 -0.72 -2.43
N ASN A 81 -8.04 -1.06 -2.12
CA ASN A 81 -9.13 -0.09 -2.12
C ASN A 81 -8.91 1.03 -1.09
N LYS A 82 -8.50 0.72 0.15
CA LYS A 82 -8.16 1.73 1.16
C LYS A 82 -7.03 2.65 0.68
N HIS A 83 -5.98 2.07 0.10
CA HIS A 83 -4.82 2.80 -0.42
C HIS A 83 -5.25 3.83 -1.47
N MET A 84 -6.06 3.43 -2.45
CA MET A 84 -6.49 4.29 -3.58
C MET A 84 -7.56 5.32 -3.22
N SER A 85 -8.42 5.00 -2.26
CA SER A 85 -9.58 5.83 -1.93
C SER A 85 -9.35 6.76 -0.75
N VAL A 86 -8.52 6.36 0.22
CA VAL A 86 -8.33 7.09 1.48
C VAL A 86 -6.89 7.55 1.64
N TRP A 87 -5.91 6.65 1.48
CA TRP A 87 -4.54 6.96 1.89
C TRP A 87 -3.81 7.86 0.90
N THR A 88 -3.96 7.66 -0.42
CA THR A 88 -3.26 8.46 -1.45
C THR A 88 -4.02 9.69 -1.94
N ARG A 89 -5.25 9.95 -1.45
CA ARG A 89 -5.97 11.20 -1.75
C ARG A 89 -5.48 12.31 -0.85
N GLU A 90 -5.59 13.57 -1.30
CA GLU A 90 -5.26 14.77 -0.51
C GLU A 90 -6.15 14.85 0.75
#